data_AF-A0AAV8A878-F1
#
_entry.id   AF-A0AAV8A878-F1
#
_cell.length_a   1.000
_cell.length_b   1.000
_cell.length_c   1.000
_cell.angle_alpha   90.00
_cell.angle_beta   90.00
_cell.angle_gamma   90.00
#
_symmetry.space_group_name_H-M   'P 1'
#
loop_
_entity.id
_entity.type
_entity.pdbx_description
1 polymer ?
#
loop_
_entity_poly.entity_id
_entity_poly.type
_entity_poly.pdbx_seq_one_letter_code
_entity_poly.pdbx_strand_id
1 'polypeptide(L)'
;MQSQNTIKNIVDEFIRKVRRAEITDSYQCAVQTWKILKLIVASCNEEDLFKETKYFGKMLINANPLEMSIGNMVRRLLFIINKETGQGSKENKNVEKEKKKSSKQETIKKLNKTKISKTKMNKFLHISPPLRTLRHSKSLSDFLLKTNKTKSASAFNLALLNDKNKNNIKNEIQKSMIDVEEELKFTHDAISEQGIDLIHANEIILTFGYSKMALELFQEVYKTRKFEVVVAESSPNYSGHKMAVALSKLKIPTTLINDSAIFSIMSKVNSVIVGTRFVMANGGLITDIGFHNLAIAANVHSLPFIVLFGNYQLSPFFPYDQDTFNIMRSPDEIFEQSEMTNLSEKVHIINPQFDYVPPNLITLFINNENGQQPSYIYRIVQDQYSTQDFVEKD
;
A
#
# COMPACT_ATOMS: atom_id res chain seq x y z
N MET A 1 18.02 6.16 -29.47
CA MET A 1 17.67 7.58 -29.26
C MET A 1 16.22 7.90 -29.62
N GLN A 2 15.70 7.52 -30.80
CA GLN A 2 14.28 7.76 -31.14
C GLN A 2 13.28 7.04 -30.20
N SER A 3 13.54 5.78 -29.82
CA SER A 3 12.67 5.01 -28.91
C SER A 3 12.58 5.60 -27.50
N GLN A 4 13.70 6.02 -26.91
CA GLN A 4 13.73 6.64 -25.58
C GLN A 4 12.99 8.00 -25.55
N ASN A 5 13.08 8.79 -26.62
CA ASN A 5 12.32 10.05 -26.72
C ASN A 5 10.81 9.80 -26.81
N THR A 6 10.37 8.76 -27.52
CA THR A 6 8.96 8.37 -27.57
C THR A 6 8.44 7.96 -26.19
N ILE A 7 9.20 7.16 -25.44
CA ILE A 7 8.83 6.73 -24.08
C ILE A 7 8.73 7.92 -23.14
N LYS A 8 9.71 8.83 -23.20
CA LYS A 8 9.70 10.04 -22.38
C LYS A 8 8.47 10.90 -22.66
N ASN A 9 8.06 11.06 -23.92
CA ASN A 9 6.84 11.78 -24.27
C ASN A 9 5.58 11.13 -23.68
N ILE A 10 5.48 9.81 -23.69
CA ILE A 10 4.35 9.07 -23.08
C ILE A 10 4.34 9.26 -21.56
N VAL A 11 5.50 9.18 -20.92
CA VAL A 11 5.66 9.44 -19.48
C VAL A 11 5.25 10.87 -19.14
N ASP A 12 5.71 11.86 -19.89
CA ASP A 12 5.38 13.27 -19.67
C ASP A 12 3.88 13.54 -19.89
N GLU A 13 3.25 12.89 -20.87
CA GLU A 13 1.80 12.95 -21.07
C GLU A 13 1.05 12.39 -19.87
N PHE A 14 1.46 11.23 -19.35
CA PHE A 14 0.85 10.63 -18.17
C PHE A 14 1.04 11.51 -16.92
N ILE A 15 2.24 12.05 -16.70
CA ILE A 15 2.52 13.00 -15.61
C ILE A 15 1.60 14.22 -15.71
N ARG A 16 1.38 14.75 -16.93
CA ARG A 16 0.45 15.87 -17.15
C ARG A 16 -0.98 15.49 -16.75
N LYS A 17 -1.46 14.30 -17.09
CA LYS A 17 -2.81 13.81 -16.74
C LYS A 17 -2.98 13.66 -15.23
N VAL A 18 -1.99 13.07 -14.56
CA VAL A 18 -2.00 12.89 -13.08
C VAL A 18 -1.99 14.24 -12.37
N ARG A 19 -1.12 15.18 -12.77
CA ARG A 19 -1.02 16.52 -12.16
C ARG A 19 -2.28 17.36 -12.34
N ARG A 20 -3.01 17.18 -13.44
CA ARG A 20 -4.29 17.85 -13.71
C ARG A 20 -5.48 17.17 -13.03
N ALA A 21 -5.26 16.12 -12.26
CA ALA A 21 -6.31 15.29 -11.67
C ALA A 21 -7.32 14.75 -12.71
N GLU A 22 -6.88 14.51 -13.95
CA GLU A 22 -7.70 13.87 -15.00
C GLU A 22 -7.91 12.37 -14.67
N ILE A 23 -6.97 11.76 -13.95
CA ILE A 23 -7.04 10.37 -13.46
C ILE A 23 -6.95 10.43 -11.93
N THR A 24 -8.06 10.13 -11.26
CA THR A 24 -8.16 10.17 -9.78
C THR A 24 -8.31 8.80 -9.14
N ASP A 25 -8.74 7.81 -9.92
CA ASP A 25 -8.95 6.44 -9.48
C ASP A 25 -7.62 5.68 -9.37
N SER A 26 -7.32 5.16 -8.19
CA SER A 26 -6.09 4.43 -7.89
C SER A 26 -5.92 3.18 -8.76
N TYR A 27 -7.03 2.53 -9.16
CA TYR A 27 -6.97 1.40 -10.09
C TYR A 27 -6.49 1.85 -11.48
N GLN A 28 -7.06 2.93 -12.02
CA GLN A 28 -6.64 3.48 -13.32
C GLN A 28 -5.19 3.95 -13.29
N CYS A 29 -4.76 4.61 -12.20
CA CYS A 29 -3.37 5.00 -11.99
C CYS A 29 -2.43 3.79 -12.03
N ALA A 30 -2.78 2.70 -11.34
CA ALA A 30 -1.99 1.47 -11.33
C ALA A 30 -1.90 0.83 -12.73
N VAL A 31 -3.04 0.69 -13.43
CA VAL A 31 -3.11 0.07 -14.76
C VAL A 31 -2.30 0.86 -15.80
N GLN A 32 -2.44 2.19 -15.82
CA GLN A 32 -1.69 3.04 -16.75
C GLN A 32 -0.20 3.06 -16.44
N THR A 33 0.16 3.14 -15.16
CA THR A 33 1.57 3.02 -14.71
C THR A 33 2.16 1.70 -15.18
N TRP A 34 1.45 0.59 -15.01
CA TRP A 34 1.94 -0.73 -15.42
C TRP A 34 2.15 -0.84 -16.93
N LYS A 35 1.24 -0.27 -17.74
CA LYS A 35 1.40 -0.20 -19.20
C LYS A 35 2.66 0.57 -19.61
N ILE A 36 2.92 1.70 -18.97
CA ILE A 36 4.14 2.50 -19.22
C ILE A 36 5.39 1.71 -18.84
N LEU A 37 5.38 1.07 -17.67
CA LEU A 37 6.50 0.25 -17.21
C LEU A 37 6.78 -0.93 -18.17
N LYS A 38 5.75 -1.57 -18.72
CA LYS A 38 5.89 -2.62 -19.74
C LYS A 38 6.58 -2.12 -21.01
N LEU A 39 6.23 -0.91 -21.47
CA LEU A 39 6.89 -0.28 -22.62
C LEU A 39 8.36 0.04 -22.35
N ILE A 40 8.68 0.48 -21.13
CA ILE A 40 10.06 0.71 -20.69
C ILE A 40 10.84 -0.61 -20.73
N VAL A 41 10.38 -1.66 -20.04
CA VAL A 41 11.07 -2.96 -19.99
C VAL A 41 11.25 -3.58 -21.38
N ALA A 42 10.27 -3.44 -22.27
CA ALA A 42 10.38 -3.91 -23.65
C ALA A 42 11.53 -3.21 -24.41
N SER A 43 11.68 -1.90 -24.22
CA SER A 43 12.60 -1.06 -24.98
C SER A 43 14.02 -0.98 -24.40
N CYS A 44 14.20 -1.28 -23.11
CA CYS A 44 15.49 -1.23 -22.43
C CYS A 44 16.39 -2.45 -22.75
N ASN A 45 17.70 -2.21 -22.70
CA ASN A 45 18.71 -3.27 -22.62
C ASN A 45 18.78 -3.83 -21.19
N GLU A 46 19.19 -5.10 -21.04
CA GLU A 46 19.24 -5.78 -19.74
C GLU A 46 20.18 -5.11 -18.72
N GLU A 47 21.30 -4.56 -19.18
CA GLU A 47 22.33 -3.96 -18.30
C GLU A 47 21.87 -2.62 -17.70
N ASP A 48 21.04 -1.89 -18.43
CA ASP A 48 20.51 -0.58 -18.02
C ASP A 48 19.09 -0.67 -17.43
N LEU A 49 18.44 -1.84 -17.52
CA LEU A 49 17.04 -2.05 -17.13
C LEU A 49 16.71 -1.52 -15.73
N PHE A 50 17.53 -1.85 -14.74
CA PHE A 50 17.31 -1.42 -13.36
C PHE A 50 17.44 0.11 -13.20
N LYS A 51 18.45 0.71 -13.85
CA LYS A 51 18.71 2.15 -13.79
C LYS A 51 17.61 2.94 -14.49
N GLU A 52 17.22 2.53 -15.69
CA GLU A 52 16.16 3.20 -16.46
C GLU A 52 14.80 3.05 -15.77
N THR A 53 14.46 1.85 -15.26
CA THR A 53 13.21 1.64 -14.51
C THR A 53 13.16 2.52 -13.27
N LYS A 54 14.27 2.65 -12.54
CA LYS A 54 14.36 3.53 -11.37
C LYS A 54 14.28 5.02 -11.75
N TYR A 55 14.90 5.42 -12.85
CA TYR A 55 14.86 6.80 -13.34
C TYR A 55 13.44 7.23 -13.71
N PHE A 56 12.77 6.47 -14.58
CA PHE A 56 11.38 6.75 -14.96
C PHE A 56 10.42 6.56 -13.79
N GLY A 57 10.68 5.57 -12.93
CA GLY A 57 9.92 5.34 -11.69
C GLY A 57 9.92 6.57 -10.78
N LYS A 58 11.10 7.17 -10.52
CA LYS A 58 11.21 8.43 -9.76
C LYS A 58 10.43 9.57 -10.43
N MET A 59 10.49 9.70 -11.76
CA MET A 59 9.72 10.72 -12.47
C MET A 59 8.20 10.55 -12.30
N LEU A 60 7.71 9.31 -12.36
CA LEU A 60 6.30 8.97 -12.19
C LEU A 60 5.82 9.25 -10.76
N ILE A 61 6.61 8.87 -9.75
CA ILE A 61 6.27 9.09 -8.33
C ILE A 61 6.23 10.60 -8.02
N ASN A 62 7.19 11.37 -8.55
CA ASN A 62 7.24 12.83 -8.39
C ASN A 62 6.11 13.57 -9.13
N ALA A 63 5.26 12.87 -9.89
CA ALA A 63 4.06 13.47 -10.48
C ALA A 63 3.02 13.79 -9.40
N ASN A 64 2.77 12.83 -8.51
CA ASN A 64 1.90 12.96 -7.34
C ASN A 64 2.35 11.96 -6.27
N PRO A 65 3.11 12.39 -5.24
CA PRO A 65 3.67 11.49 -4.23
C PRO A 65 2.61 10.86 -3.33
N LEU A 66 1.42 11.45 -3.25
CA LEU A 66 0.32 10.98 -2.41
C LEU A 66 -0.50 9.88 -3.10
N GLU A 67 -0.40 9.78 -4.43
CA GLU A 67 -0.95 8.65 -5.17
C GLU A 67 0.00 7.45 -5.11
N MET A 68 -0.05 6.72 -4.00
CA MET A 68 0.87 5.62 -3.71
C MET A 68 0.79 4.47 -4.71
N SER A 69 -0.36 4.26 -5.37
CA SER A 69 -0.55 3.19 -6.36
C SER A 69 0.53 3.21 -7.44
N ILE A 70 0.93 4.40 -7.92
CA ILE A 70 2.00 4.58 -8.92
C ILE A 70 3.32 4.04 -8.37
N GLY A 71 3.70 4.49 -7.17
CA GLY A 71 4.95 4.05 -6.52
C GLY A 71 4.93 2.56 -6.17
N ASN A 72 3.78 2.03 -5.76
CA ASN A 72 3.61 0.61 -5.45
C ASN A 72 3.86 -0.25 -6.69
N MET A 73 3.32 0.13 -7.85
CA MET A 73 3.59 -0.60 -9.10
C MET A 73 5.06 -0.54 -9.52
N VAL A 74 5.70 0.62 -9.38
CA VAL A 74 7.13 0.80 -9.66
C VAL A 74 7.98 -0.10 -8.75
N ARG A 75 7.73 -0.07 -7.44
CA ARG A 75 8.48 -0.88 -6.45
C ARG A 75 8.27 -2.37 -6.66
N ARG A 76 7.06 -2.79 -7.05
CA ARG A 76 6.75 -4.18 -7.38
C ARG A 76 7.55 -4.65 -8.60
N LEU A 77 7.67 -3.83 -9.65
CA LEU A 77 8.51 -4.15 -10.79
C LEU A 77 10.00 -4.23 -10.41
N LEU A 78 10.51 -3.27 -9.62
CA LEU A 78 11.89 -3.29 -9.15
C LEU A 78 12.18 -4.56 -8.32
N PHE A 79 11.22 -5.00 -7.51
CA PHE A 79 11.30 -6.25 -6.76
C PHE A 79 11.40 -7.47 -7.69
N ILE A 80 10.57 -7.55 -8.73
CA ILE A 80 10.62 -8.62 -9.75
C ILE A 80 11.99 -8.63 -10.45
N ILE A 81 12.45 -7.47 -10.92
CA ILE A 81 13.78 -7.34 -11.58
C ILE A 81 14.89 -7.81 -10.63
N ASN A 82 14.86 -7.39 -9.36
CA ASN A 82 15.86 -7.76 -8.36
C ASN A 82 15.85 -9.26 -8.02
N LYS A 83 14.67 -9.88 -8.02
CA LYS A 83 14.48 -11.31 -7.78
C LYS A 83 15.08 -12.14 -8.91
N GLU A 84 14.76 -11.79 -10.16
CA GLU A 84 15.20 -12.55 -11.34
C GLU A 84 16.68 -12.32 -11.70
N THR A 85 17.20 -11.11 -11.49
CA THR A 85 18.63 -10.79 -11.74
C THR A 85 19.56 -11.27 -10.61
N GLY A 86 19.00 -11.71 -9.48
CA GLY A 86 19.76 -12.11 -8.28
C GLY A 86 20.55 -10.98 -7.60
N GLN A 87 20.34 -9.71 -8.00
CA GLN A 87 21.05 -8.55 -7.45
C GLN A 87 20.69 -8.28 -5.98
N GLY A 88 19.52 -8.72 -5.50
CA GLY A 88 19.14 -8.65 -4.09
C GLY A 88 20.12 -9.36 -3.14
N SER A 89 20.93 -10.29 -3.64
CA SER A 89 21.98 -10.97 -2.87
C SER A 89 23.35 -10.27 -2.93
N LYS A 90 23.58 -9.41 -3.93
CA LYS A 90 24.88 -8.78 -4.22
C LYS A 90 25.02 -7.40 -3.58
N GLU A 91 23.94 -6.60 -3.52
CA GLU A 91 24.02 -5.24 -2.98
C GLU A 91 23.99 -5.13 -1.44
N ASN A 92 23.43 -6.12 -0.74
CA ASN A 92 23.57 -6.21 0.73
C ASN A 92 25.05 -6.26 1.17
N LYS A 93 25.96 -6.73 0.30
CA LYS A 93 27.42 -6.67 0.55
C LYS A 93 28.04 -5.29 0.31
N ASN A 94 27.39 -4.41 -0.47
CA ASN A 94 27.90 -3.07 -0.81
C ASN A 94 27.35 -1.98 0.11
N VAL A 95 26.07 -2.04 0.50
CA VAL A 95 25.49 -1.09 1.49
C VAL A 95 26.19 -1.22 2.85
N GLU A 96 26.64 -2.42 3.21
CA GLU A 96 27.48 -2.64 4.40
C GLU A 96 28.90 -2.11 4.29
N LYS A 97 29.45 -1.98 3.08
CA LYS A 97 30.78 -1.38 2.86
C LYS A 97 30.73 0.15 2.99
N GLU A 98 29.62 0.77 2.58
CA GLU A 98 29.42 2.22 2.72
C GLU A 98 29.12 2.62 4.17
N LYS A 99 28.25 1.89 4.88
CA LYS A 99 28.03 2.12 6.34
C LYS A 99 29.29 1.89 7.19
N LYS A 100 30.21 1.01 6.76
CA LYS A 100 31.51 0.80 7.42
C LYS A 100 32.54 1.90 7.17
N LYS A 101 32.37 2.75 6.15
CA LYS A 101 33.27 3.89 5.88
C LYS A 101 32.88 5.10 6.72
N SER A 102 31.59 5.38 6.89
CA SER A 102 31.12 6.48 7.75
C SER A 102 31.33 6.20 9.25
N SER A 103 31.10 4.96 9.70
CA SER A 103 31.26 4.62 11.13
C SER A 103 32.73 4.55 11.60
N LYS A 104 33.69 4.35 10.69
CA LYS A 104 35.12 4.26 11.06
C LYS A 104 35.75 5.62 11.40
N GLN A 105 35.20 6.74 10.93
CA GLN A 105 35.73 8.07 11.26
C GLN A 105 35.22 8.62 12.60
N GLU A 106 34.03 8.24 13.06
CA GLU A 106 33.50 8.69 14.35
C GLU A 106 33.95 7.83 15.54
N THR A 107 34.22 6.54 15.33
CA THR A 107 34.55 5.63 16.44
C THR A 107 35.96 5.84 17.00
N ILE A 108 36.90 6.40 16.23
CA ILE A 108 38.29 6.63 16.66
C ILE A 108 38.42 7.87 17.57
N LYS A 109 37.45 8.80 17.58
CA LYS A 109 37.50 10.00 18.44
C LYS A 109 36.86 9.83 19.82
N LYS A 110 36.05 8.79 20.06
CA LYS A 110 35.29 8.62 21.33
C LYS A 110 35.85 7.59 22.31
N LEU A 111 36.91 6.84 21.97
CA LEU A 111 37.44 5.78 22.87
C LEU A 111 38.46 6.24 23.93
N ASN A 112 38.85 7.52 23.98
CA ASN A 112 39.89 8.00 24.91
C ASN A 112 39.39 8.72 26.17
N LYS A 113 38.08 8.70 26.47
CA LYS A 113 37.58 9.22 27.75
C LYS A 113 36.42 8.37 28.23
N THR A 114 36.69 7.48 29.19
CA THR A 114 35.97 7.33 30.47
C THR A 114 36.27 5.96 31.10
N LYS A 115 36.99 5.98 32.23
CA LYS A 115 36.87 4.97 33.28
C LYS A 115 35.49 5.19 33.93
N ILE A 116 34.77 4.13 34.33
CA ILE A 116 34.07 4.00 35.63
C ILE A 116 33.33 2.64 35.73
N SER A 117 33.52 2.06 36.92
CA SER A 117 32.95 0.95 37.68
C SER A 117 32.03 -0.14 37.08
N LYS A 118 32.43 -1.37 37.39
CA LYS A 118 31.61 -2.58 37.56
C LYS A 118 30.66 -2.41 38.75
N THR A 119 29.36 -2.67 38.60
CA THR A 119 28.51 -3.35 39.61
C THR A 119 27.06 -3.54 39.13
N LYS A 120 26.48 -4.69 39.50
CA LYS A 120 25.07 -5.13 39.41
C LYS A 120 24.56 -5.67 38.05
N MET A 121 25.01 -6.88 37.75
CA MET A 121 24.18 -7.88 37.08
C MET A 121 23.28 -8.60 38.10
N ASN A 122 22.11 -9.03 37.63
CA ASN A 122 21.17 -10.02 38.19
C ASN A 122 19.88 -9.48 38.81
N LYS A 123 18.84 -9.40 37.98
CA LYS A 123 17.53 -9.99 38.24
C LYS A 123 16.66 -9.92 36.97
N PHE A 124 16.65 -10.98 36.19
CA PHE A 124 15.50 -11.30 35.32
C PHE A 124 15.21 -12.79 35.45
N LEU A 125 14.10 -13.07 36.12
CA LEU A 125 13.51 -14.40 36.24
C LEU A 125 12.97 -14.85 34.88
N HIS A 126 13.12 -16.16 34.67
CA HIS A 126 12.39 -17.04 33.77
C HIS A 126 11.00 -16.58 33.32
N ILE A 127 10.85 -16.32 32.01
CA ILE A 127 9.66 -16.67 31.23
C ILE A 127 10.17 -17.06 29.83
N SER A 128 10.08 -18.34 29.48
CA SER A 128 10.35 -18.82 28.11
C SER A 128 9.07 -18.66 27.27
N PRO A 129 9.09 -17.97 26.11
CA PRO A 129 8.04 -18.11 25.11
C PRO A 129 8.41 -19.15 24.04
N PRO A 130 7.39 -19.77 23.39
CA PRO A 130 7.53 -21.04 22.70
C PRO A 130 8.22 -20.93 21.33
N LEU A 131 8.69 -22.09 20.86
CA LEU A 131 9.34 -22.36 19.57
C LEU A 131 8.58 -21.74 18.39
N ARG A 132 8.92 -20.49 18.04
CA ARG A 132 8.50 -19.85 16.79
C ARG A 132 9.45 -20.31 15.69
N THR A 133 8.89 -21.05 14.75
CA THR A 133 9.50 -21.54 13.50
C THR A 133 10.45 -20.51 12.87
N LEU A 134 11.75 -20.77 13.06
CA LEU A 134 12.88 -20.13 12.42
C LEU A 134 12.86 -20.40 10.91
N ARG A 135 12.10 -19.61 10.15
CA ARG A 135 12.26 -19.49 8.69
C ARG A 135 12.79 -18.12 8.24
N HIS A 136 13.27 -17.29 9.18
CA HIS A 136 14.12 -16.13 8.88
C HIS A 136 15.56 -16.36 9.30
N SER A 137 16.16 -17.45 8.81
CA SER A 137 17.59 -17.71 8.87
C SER A 137 18.37 -16.86 7.85
N LYS A 138 18.03 -15.57 7.67
CA LYS A 138 18.86 -14.60 6.92
C LYS A 138 19.31 -13.45 7.80
N SER A 139 18.45 -12.80 8.59
CA SER A 139 18.89 -11.65 9.40
C SER A 139 19.82 -12.04 10.57
N LEU A 140 19.44 -13.07 11.35
CA LEU A 140 20.26 -13.56 12.46
C LEU A 140 21.44 -14.40 11.97
N SER A 141 21.25 -15.19 10.92
CA SER A 141 22.33 -15.95 10.31
C SER A 141 23.33 -15.04 9.59
N ASP A 142 22.93 -13.94 8.93
CA ASP A 142 23.84 -12.96 8.34
C ASP A 142 24.63 -12.24 9.44
N PHE A 143 24.01 -11.97 10.58
CA PHE A 143 24.70 -11.45 11.76
C PHE A 143 25.75 -12.46 12.27
N LEU A 144 25.41 -13.75 12.34
CA LEU A 144 26.32 -14.84 12.75
C LEU A 144 27.38 -15.21 11.68
N LEU A 145 27.07 -15.03 10.39
CA LEU A 145 27.98 -15.24 9.26
C LEU A 145 28.96 -14.07 9.13
N LYS A 146 28.58 -12.86 9.57
CA LYS A 146 29.49 -11.71 9.67
C LYS A 146 30.56 -11.89 10.74
N THR A 147 30.25 -12.58 11.85
CA THR A 147 31.23 -12.84 12.91
C THR A 147 32.23 -13.93 12.53
N ASN A 148 31.87 -14.81 11.60
CA ASN A 148 32.71 -15.95 11.17
C ASN A 148 33.31 -15.77 9.76
N LYS A 149 33.95 -14.64 9.48
CA LYS A 149 34.82 -14.52 8.29
C LYS A 149 36.23 -15.05 8.58
N THR A 150 36.36 -16.37 8.66
CA THR A 150 37.58 -17.06 8.25
C THR A 150 37.39 -17.61 6.84
N LYS A 151 38.40 -17.40 6.01
CA LYS A 151 38.43 -17.66 4.56
C LYS A 151 38.21 -19.15 4.27
N SER A 152 37.27 -19.53 3.39
CA SER A 152 37.40 -20.70 2.48
C SER A 152 36.18 -20.91 1.56
N ALA A 153 36.45 -21.13 0.27
CA ALA A 153 35.76 -22.01 -0.69
C ALA A 153 34.28 -21.77 -1.12
N SER A 154 33.97 -20.68 -1.83
CA SER A 154 32.75 -20.65 -2.68
C SER A 154 32.85 -19.79 -3.95
N ALA A 155 34.05 -19.49 -4.44
CA ALA A 155 34.24 -18.59 -5.59
C ALA A 155 34.30 -19.29 -6.96
N PHE A 156 34.38 -20.63 -7.04
CA PHE A 156 34.72 -21.32 -8.29
C PHE A 156 33.55 -21.81 -9.13
N ASN A 157 32.33 -21.94 -8.59
CA ASN A 157 31.18 -22.48 -9.33
C ASN A 157 30.18 -21.42 -9.87
N LEU A 158 30.39 -20.13 -9.62
CA LEU A 158 29.44 -19.07 -10.01
C LEU A 158 29.74 -18.41 -11.37
N ALA A 159 30.89 -18.70 -11.97
CA ALA A 159 31.34 -18.04 -13.20
C ALA A 159 30.84 -18.75 -14.48
N LEU A 160 30.67 -20.07 -14.45
CA LEU A 160 30.29 -20.86 -15.63
C LEU A 160 28.78 -20.86 -15.98
N LEU A 161 27.93 -20.26 -15.12
CA LEU A 161 26.47 -20.18 -15.30
C LEU A 161 25.98 -18.86 -15.92
N ASN A 162 26.87 -17.90 -16.19
CA ASN A 162 26.47 -16.52 -16.52
C ASN A 162 26.22 -16.23 -18.00
N ASP A 163 26.78 -17.01 -18.94
CA ASP A 163 26.73 -16.63 -20.36
C ASP A 163 25.54 -17.22 -21.15
N LYS A 164 24.93 -18.31 -20.68
CA LYS A 164 23.72 -18.89 -21.32
C LYS A 164 22.39 -18.40 -20.70
N ASN A 165 22.45 -17.65 -19.60
CA ASN A 165 21.27 -17.23 -18.82
C ASN A 165 20.80 -15.79 -19.08
N LYS A 166 21.58 -14.91 -19.74
CA LYS A 166 21.18 -13.51 -19.97
C LYS A 166 19.87 -13.40 -20.76
N ASN A 167 19.80 -14.06 -21.92
CA ASN A 167 18.61 -14.02 -22.80
C ASN A 167 17.33 -14.63 -22.17
N ASN A 168 17.42 -15.39 -21.07
CA ASN A 168 16.25 -15.92 -20.37
C ASN A 168 15.69 -14.93 -19.33
N ILE A 169 16.51 -14.06 -18.73
CA ILE A 169 16.08 -13.21 -17.62
C ILE A 169 15.04 -12.19 -18.08
N LYS A 170 15.24 -11.55 -19.25
CA LYS A 170 14.24 -10.59 -19.78
C LYS A 170 12.90 -11.25 -20.07
N ASN A 171 12.90 -12.51 -20.55
CA ASN A 171 11.69 -13.27 -20.80
C ASN A 171 10.97 -13.66 -19.50
N GLU A 172 11.70 -14.07 -18.46
CA GLU A 172 11.13 -14.36 -17.14
C GLU A 172 10.53 -13.11 -16.47
N ILE A 173 11.18 -11.95 -16.62
CA ILE A 173 10.62 -10.67 -16.15
C ILE A 173 9.33 -10.36 -16.92
N GLN A 174 9.32 -10.49 -18.25
CA GLN A 174 8.13 -10.24 -19.05
C GLN A 174 6.98 -11.18 -18.68
N LYS A 175 7.27 -12.46 -18.41
CA LYS A 175 6.27 -13.42 -17.92
C LYS A 175 5.71 -12.99 -16.57
N SER A 176 6.57 -12.69 -15.60
CA SER A 176 6.16 -12.16 -14.29
C SER A 176 5.35 -10.87 -14.41
N MET A 177 5.63 -10.05 -15.43
CA MET A 177 4.86 -8.83 -15.67
C MET A 177 3.45 -9.09 -16.21
N ILE A 178 3.27 -10.15 -16.99
CA ILE A 178 1.96 -10.60 -17.47
C ILE A 178 1.15 -11.13 -16.27
N ASP A 179 1.76 -11.92 -15.38
CA ASP A 179 1.09 -12.45 -14.19
C ASP A 179 0.49 -11.32 -13.33
N VAL A 180 1.27 -10.25 -13.09
CA VAL A 180 0.78 -9.07 -12.34
C VAL A 180 -0.29 -8.29 -13.13
N GLU A 181 -0.21 -8.26 -14.46
CA GLU A 181 -1.24 -7.61 -15.28
C GLU A 181 -2.58 -8.37 -15.21
N GLU A 182 -2.53 -9.70 -15.21
CA GLU A 182 -3.69 -10.56 -15.01
C GLU A 182 -4.26 -10.40 -13.60
N GLU A 183 -3.41 -10.42 -12.58
CA GLU A 183 -3.81 -10.15 -11.19
C GLU A 183 -4.55 -8.81 -11.05
N LEU A 184 -4.04 -7.73 -11.65
CA LEU A 184 -4.72 -6.44 -11.63
C LEU A 184 -6.12 -6.51 -12.26
N LYS A 185 -6.26 -7.19 -13.40
CA LYS A 185 -7.54 -7.32 -14.11
C LYS A 185 -8.57 -8.10 -13.29
N PHE A 186 -8.16 -9.20 -12.67
CA PHE A 186 -9.06 -10.10 -11.93
C PHE A 186 -9.24 -9.73 -10.46
N THR A 187 -8.58 -8.67 -9.97
CA THR A 187 -8.64 -8.26 -8.55
C THR A 187 -10.08 -8.07 -8.06
N HIS A 188 -10.92 -7.42 -8.87
CA HIS A 188 -12.30 -7.10 -8.50
C HIS A 188 -13.20 -8.34 -8.47
N ASP A 189 -13.04 -9.22 -9.45
CA ASP A 189 -13.80 -10.47 -9.55
C ASP A 189 -13.45 -11.40 -8.37
N ALA A 190 -12.16 -11.57 -8.08
CA ALA A 190 -11.69 -12.41 -6.97
C ALA A 190 -12.17 -11.94 -5.60
N ILE A 191 -12.31 -10.63 -5.40
CA ILE A 191 -12.84 -10.06 -4.15
C ILE A 191 -14.37 -10.23 -4.08
N SER A 192 -15.05 -10.12 -5.22
CA SER A 192 -16.50 -10.29 -5.29
C SER A 192 -16.92 -11.74 -4.98
N GLU A 193 -16.15 -12.73 -5.46
CA GLU A 193 -16.37 -14.15 -5.16
C GLU A 193 -16.28 -14.46 -3.65
N GLN A 194 -15.31 -13.86 -2.96
CA GLN A 194 -15.14 -14.00 -1.51
C GLN A 194 -16.28 -13.37 -0.71
N GLY A 195 -17.07 -12.47 -1.31
CA GLY A 195 -18.20 -11.80 -0.66
C GLY A 195 -19.28 -12.76 -0.13
N ILE A 196 -19.41 -13.94 -0.73
CA ILE A 196 -20.42 -14.96 -0.34
C ILE A 196 -20.19 -15.47 1.08
N ASP A 197 -18.93 -15.53 1.53
CA ASP A 197 -18.58 -15.99 2.87
C ASP A 197 -18.71 -14.89 3.92
N LEU A 198 -18.68 -13.62 3.49
CA LEU A 198 -18.70 -12.45 4.37
C LEU A 198 -20.10 -11.97 4.73
N ILE A 199 -21.05 -12.12 3.81
CA ILE A 199 -22.38 -11.52 3.91
C ILE A 199 -23.45 -12.61 3.97
N HIS A 200 -24.28 -12.56 5.01
CA HIS A 200 -25.41 -13.46 5.18
C HIS A 200 -26.76 -12.81 4.83
N ALA A 201 -27.79 -13.65 4.73
CA ALA A 201 -29.13 -13.17 4.41
C ALA A 201 -29.72 -12.36 5.58
N ASN A 202 -30.47 -11.31 5.26
CA ASN A 202 -31.11 -10.38 6.19
C ASN A 202 -30.14 -9.62 7.11
N GLU A 203 -28.88 -9.49 6.74
CA GLU A 203 -27.94 -8.60 7.42
C GLU A 203 -28.10 -7.15 6.97
N ILE A 204 -27.78 -6.23 7.88
CA ILE A 204 -27.69 -4.81 7.62
C ILE A 204 -26.20 -4.44 7.59
N ILE A 205 -25.73 -4.03 6.42
CA ILE A 205 -24.32 -3.70 6.20
C ILE A 205 -24.17 -2.19 6.12
N LEU A 206 -23.19 -1.63 6.80
CA LEU A 206 -22.84 -0.21 6.68
C LEU A 206 -21.62 -0.04 5.76
N THR A 207 -21.75 0.83 4.76
CA THR A 207 -20.66 1.30 3.90
C THR A 207 -20.54 2.81 3.99
N PHE A 208 -19.37 3.33 3.65
CA PHE A 208 -19.07 4.76 3.70
C PHE A 208 -18.51 5.24 2.36
N GLY A 209 -19.07 6.34 1.84
CA GLY A 209 -18.67 6.91 0.56
C GLY A 209 -18.92 5.99 -0.63
N TYR A 210 -18.18 6.21 -1.72
CA TYR A 210 -18.23 5.40 -2.94
C TYR A 210 -17.00 4.51 -3.06
N SER A 211 -17.24 3.19 -3.20
CA SER A 211 -16.21 2.22 -3.55
C SER A 211 -16.72 1.30 -4.66
N LYS A 212 -15.99 1.26 -5.77
CA LYS A 212 -16.30 0.36 -6.89
C LYS A 212 -16.21 -1.11 -6.49
N MET A 213 -15.19 -1.46 -5.70
CA MET A 213 -14.96 -2.84 -5.24
C MET A 213 -16.11 -3.31 -4.32
N ALA A 214 -16.58 -2.44 -3.42
CA ALA A 214 -17.72 -2.77 -2.56
C ALA A 214 -19.01 -2.92 -3.38
N LEU A 215 -19.22 -2.07 -4.38
CA LEU A 215 -20.39 -2.14 -5.26
C LEU A 215 -20.47 -3.48 -6.02
N GLU A 216 -19.36 -3.90 -6.62
CA GLU A 216 -19.27 -5.17 -7.37
C GLU A 216 -19.44 -6.38 -6.45
N LEU A 217 -18.85 -6.33 -5.25
CA LEU A 217 -19.04 -7.37 -4.23
C LEU A 217 -20.52 -7.47 -3.83
N PHE A 218 -21.18 -6.36 -3.52
CA PHE A 218 -22.60 -6.37 -3.17
C PHE A 218 -23.48 -6.86 -4.32
N GLN A 219 -23.13 -6.49 -5.56
CA GLN A 219 -23.84 -6.97 -6.76
C GLN A 219 -23.77 -8.49 -6.90
N GLU A 220 -22.59 -9.09 -6.68
CA GLU A 220 -22.41 -10.54 -6.83
C GLU A 220 -23.16 -11.30 -5.75
N VAL A 221 -23.01 -10.88 -4.48
CA VAL A 221 -23.69 -11.53 -3.36
C VAL A 221 -25.21 -11.40 -3.48
N TYR A 222 -25.73 -10.26 -3.96
CA TYR A 222 -27.17 -10.02 -4.03
C TYR A 222 -27.93 -10.92 -5.03
N LYS A 223 -27.20 -11.56 -5.96
CA LYS A 223 -27.73 -12.61 -6.84
C LYS A 223 -28.14 -13.84 -6.05
N THR A 224 -27.44 -14.15 -4.96
CA THR A 224 -27.64 -15.36 -4.16
C THR A 224 -28.40 -15.09 -2.86
N ARG A 225 -28.12 -13.98 -2.16
CA ARG A 225 -28.68 -13.66 -0.84
C ARG A 225 -29.26 -12.25 -0.82
N LYS A 226 -30.32 -12.05 -0.04
CA LYS A 226 -30.95 -10.73 0.15
C LYS A 226 -30.48 -10.12 1.47
N PHE A 227 -30.07 -8.86 1.42
CA PHE A 227 -29.57 -8.07 2.55
C PHE A 227 -29.86 -6.58 2.30
N GLU A 228 -29.68 -5.74 3.32
CA GLU A 228 -29.84 -4.28 3.25
C GLU A 228 -28.49 -3.58 3.41
N VAL A 229 -28.31 -2.46 2.69
CA VAL A 229 -27.08 -1.65 2.77
C VAL A 229 -27.42 -0.23 3.24
N VAL A 230 -26.80 0.17 4.34
CA VAL A 230 -26.79 1.55 4.81
C VAL A 230 -25.55 2.24 4.25
N VAL A 231 -25.73 3.39 3.59
CA VAL A 231 -24.66 4.16 2.96
C VAL A 231 -24.53 5.49 3.70
N ALA A 232 -23.36 5.77 4.26
CA ALA A 232 -23.00 7.09 4.75
C ALA A 232 -22.50 7.99 3.59
N GLU A 233 -22.93 9.25 3.58
CA GLU A 233 -22.75 10.15 2.44
C GLU A 233 -21.31 10.64 2.20
N SER A 234 -20.46 10.69 3.24
CA SER A 234 -19.08 11.22 3.18
C SER A 234 -19.04 12.70 2.77
N SER A 235 -19.55 13.56 3.66
CA SER A 235 -19.39 15.02 3.56
C SER A 235 -17.90 15.38 3.76
N PRO A 236 -17.30 16.28 2.95
CA PRO A 236 -17.92 17.22 2.00
C PRO A 236 -17.99 16.72 0.54
N ASN A 237 -17.43 15.56 0.21
CA ASN A 237 -17.38 15.06 -1.17
C ASN A 237 -18.71 14.45 -1.66
N TYR A 238 -19.62 14.11 -0.75
CA TYR A 238 -20.92 13.45 -0.98
C TYR A 238 -20.84 12.25 -1.93
N SER A 239 -19.73 11.51 -1.87
CA SER A 239 -19.48 10.38 -2.75
C SER A 239 -20.48 9.25 -2.53
N GLY A 240 -21.00 9.09 -1.30
CA GLY A 240 -21.99 8.07 -0.95
C GLY A 240 -23.32 8.21 -1.69
N HIS A 241 -23.69 9.41 -2.16
CA HIS A 241 -24.90 9.59 -2.98
C HIS A 241 -24.79 8.81 -4.30
N LYS A 242 -23.60 8.78 -4.91
CA LYS A 242 -23.33 8.01 -6.13
C LYS A 242 -23.46 6.50 -5.86
N MET A 243 -22.98 6.04 -4.70
CA MET A 243 -23.10 4.64 -4.27
C MET A 243 -24.55 4.23 -4.05
N ALA A 244 -25.33 5.04 -3.35
CA ALA A 244 -26.74 4.78 -3.11
C ALA A 244 -27.54 4.69 -4.43
N VAL A 245 -27.28 5.61 -5.38
CA VAL A 245 -27.90 5.55 -6.71
C VAL A 245 -27.49 4.29 -7.49
N ALA A 246 -26.21 3.89 -7.41
CA ALA A 246 -25.73 2.67 -8.07
C ALA A 246 -26.38 1.40 -7.51
N LEU A 247 -26.48 1.28 -6.18
CA LEU A 247 -27.12 0.15 -5.51
C LEU A 247 -28.64 0.11 -5.75
N SER A 248 -29.29 1.28 -5.78
CA SER A 248 -30.71 1.40 -6.11
C SER A 248 -31.01 0.89 -7.53
N LYS A 249 -30.15 1.20 -8.51
CA LYS A 249 -30.25 0.64 -9.88
C LYS A 249 -30.15 -0.89 -9.91
N LEU A 250 -29.36 -1.47 -9.00
CA LEU A 250 -29.22 -2.91 -8.81
C LEU A 250 -30.37 -3.54 -8.00
N LYS A 251 -31.36 -2.75 -7.58
CA LYS A 251 -32.52 -3.16 -6.75
C LYS A 251 -32.13 -3.70 -5.37
N ILE A 252 -30.99 -3.26 -4.84
CA ILE A 252 -30.58 -3.58 -3.47
C ILE A 252 -31.28 -2.58 -2.53
N PRO A 253 -31.92 -3.03 -1.43
CA PRO A 253 -32.47 -2.13 -0.42
C PRO A 253 -31.37 -1.26 0.16
N THR A 254 -31.47 0.05 -0.06
CA THR A 254 -30.45 1.01 0.38
C THR A 254 -31.01 2.15 1.17
N THR A 255 -30.38 2.44 2.30
CA THR A 255 -30.71 3.56 3.17
C THR A 255 -29.54 4.55 3.19
N LEU A 256 -29.77 5.79 2.77
CA LEU A 256 -28.75 6.84 2.81
C LEU A 256 -28.82 7.58 4.15
N ILE A 257 -27.67 7.78 4.80
CA ILE A 257 -27.55 8.51 6.07
C ILE A 257 -26.50 9.61 5.99
N ASN A 258 -26.64 10.61 6.86
CA ASN A 258 -25.59 11.58 7.13
C ASN A 258 -24.50 10.94 8.02
N ASP A 259 -23.26 11.39 7.87
CA ASP A 259 -22.11 10.95 8.68
C ASP A 259 -22.34 11.12 10.19
N SER A 260 -23.09 12.15 10.61
CA SER A 260 -23.46 12.37 12.02
C SER A 260 -24.38 11.27 12.58
N ALA A 261 -25.12 10.58 11.72
CA ALA A 261 -26.05 9.52 12.10
C ALA A 261 -25.38 8.14 12.21
N ILE A 262 -24.10 8.00 11.85
CA ILE A 262 -23.35 6.74 11.88
C ILE A 262 -23.43 6.08 13.25
N PHE A 263 -23.14 6.83 14.31
CA PHE A 263 -23.14 6.29 15.67
C PHE A 263 -24.56 5.86 16.12
N SER A 264 -25.60 6.56 15.65
CA SER A 264 -26.98 6.27 16.02
C SER A 264 -27.51 4.98 15.38
N ILE A 265 -27.15 4.72 14.11
CA ILE A 265 -27.60 3.53 13.40
C ILE A 265 -26.78 2.27 13.76
N MET A 266 -25.58 2.44 14.33
CA MET A 266 -24.63 1.37 14.59
C MET A 266 -25.20 0.22 15.42
N SER A 267 -26.14 0.50 16.32
CA SER A 267 -26.85 -0.51 17.11
C SER A 267 -27.67 -1.52 16.29
N LYS A 268 -28.02 -1.19 15.04
CA LYS A 268 -28.81 -2.04 14.13
C LYS A 268 -27.96 -2.72 13.05
N VAL A 269 -26.73 -2.27 12.86
CA VAL A 269 -25.83 -2.75 11.80
C VAL A 269 -25.14 -4.03 12.29
N ASN A 270 -24.94 -4.99 11.39
CA ASN A 270 -24.26 -6.26 11.69
C ASN A 270 -22.76 -6.18 11.38
N SER A 271 -22.39 -5.53 10.28
CA SER A 271 -21.01 -5.43 9.81
C SER A 271 -20.76 -4.12 9.07
N VAL A 272 -19.50 -3.68 9.11
CA VAL A 272 -19.04 -2.51 8.35
C VAL A 272 -18.12 -3.02 7.24
N ILE A 273 -18.49 -2.77 5.98
CA ILE A 273 -17.70 -3.16 4.82
C ILE A 273 -17.37 -1.89 4.03
N VAL A 274 -16.08 -1.61 3.89
CA VAL A 274 -15.61 -0.40 3.24
C VAL A 274 -14.46 -0.67 2.27
N GLY A 275 -14.36 0.15 1.23
CA GLY A 275 -13.14 0.23 0.42
C GLY A 275 -12.14 1.18 1.05
N THR A 276 -10.86 0.95 0.81
CA THR A 276 -9.79 1.89 1.21
C THR A 276 -9.12 2.51 -0.02
N ARG A 277 -8.42 3.63 0.18
CA ARG A 277 -7.54 4.19 -0.85
C ARG A 277 -6.20 3.46 -0.84
N PHE A 278 -5.54 3.40 0.32
CA PHE A 278 -4.28 2.68 0.51
C PHE A 278 -4.21 1.94 1.85
N VAL A 279 -3.44 0.86 1.88
CA VAL A 279 -3.08 0.12 3.10
C VAL A 279 -1.59 0.32 3.36
N MET A 280 -1.23 0.72 4.57
CA MET A 280 0.16 1.00 4.96
C MET A 280 0.86 -0.24 5.51
N ALA A 281 2.18 -0.19 5.65
CA ALA A 281 2.98 -1.34 6.05
C ALA A 281 2.69 -1.85 7.48
N ASN A 282 2.17 -0.98 8.34
CA ASN A 282 1.72 -1.33 9.68
C ASN A 282 0.30 -1.90 9.72
N GLY A 283 -0.38 -1.99 8.58
CA GLY A 283 -1.79 -2.37 8.46
C GLY A 283 -2.77 -1.23 8.71
N GLY A 284 -2.31 0.01 8.86
CA GLY A 284 -3.18 1.19 8.90
C GLY A 284 -3.74 1.53 7.51
N LEU A 285 -4.79 2.35 7.47
CA LEU A 285 -5.43 2.77 6.23
C LEU A 285 -5.20 4.26 6.00
N ILE A 286 -5.02 4.63 4.73
CA ILE A 286 -5.23 5.99 4.27
C ILE A 286 -6.52 5.96 3.45
N THR A 287 -7.52 6.72 3.89
CA THR A 287 -8.87 6.75 3.31
C THR A 287 -9.38 8.18 3.20
N ASP A 288 -10.58 8.35 2.65
CA ASP A 288 -11.28 9.63 2.69
C ASP A 288 -11.64 10.01 4.13
N ILE A 289 -11.89 11.30 4.35
CA ILE A 289 -12.28 11.85 5.64
C ILE A 289 -13.54 11.19 6.22
N GLY A 290 -13.56 10.98 7.54
CA GLY A 290 -14.71 10.44 8.28
C GLY A 290 -14.64 8.92 8.56
N PHE A 291 -13.76 8.20 7.86
CA PHE A 291 -13.53 6.77 8.11
C PHE A 291 -13.03 6.46 9.53
N HIS A 292 -12.23 7.33 10.12
CA HIS A 292 -11.75 7.12 11.50
C HIS A 292 -12.92 7.12 12.50
N ASN A 293 -13.89 8.02 12.32
CA ASN A 293 -15.09 8.09 13.15
C ASN A 293 -15.96 6.83 12.98
N LEU A 294 -16.09 6.35 11.75
CA LEU A 294 -16.77 5.08 11.45
C LEU A 294 -16.08 3.89 12.14
N ALA A 295 -14.75 3.83 12.08
CA ALA A 295 -13.97 2.76 12.68
C ALA A 295 -14.04 2.77 14.22
N ILE A 296 -14.00 3.95 14.84
CA ILE A 296 -14.22 4.09 16.29
C ILE A 296 -15.64 3.62 16.65
N ALA A 297 -16.66 4.07 15.92
CA ALA A 297 -18.04 3.67 16.17
C ALA A 297 -18.20 2.14 16.07
N ALA A 298 -17.59 1.51 15.06
CA ALA A 298 -17.62 0.08 14.89
C ALA A 298 -16.98 -0.65 16.07
N ASN A 299 -15.81 -0.17 16.49
CA ASN A 299 -15.07 -0.75 17.60
C ASN A 299 -15.84 -0.64 18.93
N VAL A 300 -16.46 0.51 19.21
CA VAL A 300 -17.30 0.71 20.41
C VAL A 300 -18.50 -0.23 20.43
N HIS A 301 -19.11 -0.47 19.27
CA HIS A 301 -20.23 -1.40 19.12
C HIS A 301 -19.80 -2.86 18.89
N SER A 302 -18.50 -3.16 18.94
CA SER A 302 -17.94 -4.50 18.70
C SER A 302 -18.36 -5.11 17.35
N LEU A 303 -18.56 -4.26 16.34
CA LEU A 303 -18.89 -4.69 14.99
C LEU A 303 -17.61 -5.01 14.19
N PRO A 304 -17.63 -6.04 13.34
CA PRO A 304 -16.51 -6.33 12.46
C PRO A 304 -16.34 -5.20 11.43
N PHE A 305 -15.14 -4.61 11.42
CA PHE A 305 -14.72 -3.61 10.44
C PHE A 305 -13.89 -4.29 9.35
N ILE A 306 -14.51 -4.49 8.18
CA ILE A 306 -13.97 -5.25 7.05
C ILE A 306 -13.54 -4.28 5.96
N VAL A 307 -12.29 -4.39 5.52
CA VAL A 307 -11.68 -3.51 4.52
C VAL A 307 -11.37 -4.28 3.26
N LEU A 308 -11.92 -3.82 2.14
CA LEU A 308 -11.63 -4.33 0.81
C LEU A 308 -10.46 -3.54 0.20
N PHE A 309 -9.42 -4.24 -0.25
CA PHE A 309 -8.33 -3.61 -0.98
C PHE A 309 -7.70 -4.54 -2.03
N GLY A 310 -7.17 -3.97 -3.10
CA GLY A 310 -6.37 -4.71 -4.07
C GLY A 310 -4.88 -4.65 -3.73
N ASN A 311 -4.10 -5.66 -4.09
CA ASN A 311 -2.64 -5.67 -3.86
C ASN A 311 -1.91 -4.41 -4.38
N TYR A 312 -2.42 -3.72 -5.41
CA TYR A 312 -1.85 -2.47 -5.91
C TYR A 312 -1.99 -1.28 -4.94
N GLN A 313 -2.91 -1.35 -3.98
CA GLN A 313 -3.15 -0.34 -2.95
C GLN A 313 -2.26 -0.54 -1.71
N LEU A 314 -1.57 -1.68 -1.61
CA LEU A 314 -0.68 -1.98 -0.50
C LEU A 314 0.62 -1.16 -0.64
N SER A 315 0.96 -0.40 0.38
CA SER A 315 2.10 0.50 0.40
C SER A 315 3.11 0.10 1.47
N PRO A 316 4.42 0.05 1.15
CA PRO A 316 5.46 -0.24 2.13
C PRO A 316 5.77 0.94 3.06
N PHE A 317 5.12 2.10 2.88
CA PHE A 317 5.35 3.26 3.73
C PHE A 317 4.79 3.06 5.13
N PHE A 318 5.45 3.70 6.10
CA PHE A 318 5.02 3.73 7.49
C PHE A 318 4.53 5.13 7.85
N PRO A 319 3.35 5.28 8.47
CA PRO A 319 2.87 6.56 8.91
C PRO A 319 3.56 6.96 10.21
N TYR A 320 4.53 7.87 10.10
CA TYR A 320 5.19 8.44 11.29
C TYR A 320 4.32 9.50 11.95
N ASP A 321 3.52 10.21 11.16
CA ASP A 321 2.64 11.28 11.59
C ASP A 321 1.34 11.23 10.79
N GLN A 322 0.22 11.53 11.45
CA GLN A 322 -1.13 11.42 10.89
C GLN A 322 -1.37 12.47 9.80
N ASP A 323 -0.78 13.65 9.97
CA ASP A 323 -0.94 14.76 9.02
C ASP A 323 -0.07 14.62 7.77
N THR A 324 0.94 13.74 7.78
CA THR A 324 1.88 13.58 6.65
C THR A 324 1.18 13.16 5.35
N PHE A 325 0.08 12.43 5.44
CA PHE A 325 -0.65 11.91 4.26
C PHE A 325 -1.92 12.70 3.95
N ASN A 326 -2.21 13.75 4.73
CA ASN A 326 -3.40 14.55 4.53
C ASN A 326 -3.15 15.70 3.56
N ILE A 327 -4.12 15.96 2.68
CA ILE A 327 -4.12 17.10 1.77
C ILE A 327 -5.21 18.06 2.20
N MET A 328 -4.87 19.34 2.27
CA MET A 328 -5.85 20.39 2.44
C MET A 328 -6.50 20.74 1.10
N ARG A 329 -7.81 20.57 1.01
CA ARG A 329 -8.62 20.95 -0.14
C ARG A 329 -9.16 22.37 -0.03
N SER A 330 -9.77 22.84 -1.12
CA SER A 330 -10.39 24.16 -1.12
C SER A 330 -11.52 24.21 -0.08
N PRO A 331 -11.62 25.27 0.72
CA PRO A 331 -12.77 25.55 1.58
C PRO A 331 -14.11 25.61 0.84
N ASP A 332 -14.10 25.84 -0.48
CA ASP A 332 -15.30 25.95 -1.32
C ASP A 332 -16.16 24.68 -1.32
N GLU A 333 -15.59 23.51 -1.00
CA GLU A 333 -16.35 22.26 -0.87
C GLU A 333 -17.22 22.22 0.39
N ILE A 334 -16.86 23.01 1.41
CA ILE A 334 -17.59 23.09 2.69
C ILE A 334 -18.57 24.26 2.67
N PHE A 335 -18.15 25.41 2.13
CA PHE A 335 -18.94 26.63 2.07
C PHE A 335 -19.15 27.09 0.63
N GLU A 336 -20.40 27.35 0.25
CA GLU A 336 -20.69 28.00 -1.01
C GLU A 336 -20.08 29.41 -1.05
N GLN A 337 -19.49 29.76 -2.20
CA GLN A 337 -18.79 31.03 -2.39
C GLN A 337 -19.67 32.27 -2.14
N SER A 338 -20.99 32.12 -2.33
CA SER A 338 -22.02 33.13 -2.03
C SER A 338 -22.15 33.45 -0.55
N GLU A 339 -21.94 32.46 0.33
CA GLU A 339 -22.03 32.63 1.78
C GLU A 339 -20.68 33.04 2.39
N MET A 340 -19.59 32.78 1.67
CA MET A 340 -18.23 33.12 2.11
C MET A 340 -18.02 34.63 2.28
N THR A 341 -18.75 35.48 1.54
CA THR A 341 -18.70 36.95 1.71
C THR A 341 -19.25 37.42 3.05
N ASN A 342 -20.11 36.63 3.69
CA ASN A 342 -20.69 36.94 5.00
C ASN A 342 -19.82 36.44 6.16
N LEU A 343 -18.79 35.64 5.87
CA LEU A 343 -17.92 35.06 6.88
C LEU A 343 -16.95 36.13 7.38
N SER A 344 -16.88 36.33 8.70
CA SER A 344 -15.91 37.27 9.26
C SER A 344 -14.48 36.83 8.93
N GLU A 345 -13.58 37.78 8.68
CA GLU A 345 -12.15 37.55 8.36
C GLU A 345 -11.38 36.71 9.41
N LYS A 346 -12.00 36.44 10.58
CA LYS A 346 -11.41 35.68 11.69
C LYS A 346 -11.70 34.17 11.65
N VAL A 347 -12.51 33.68 10.71
CA VAL A 347 -12.83 32.25 10.62
C VAL A 347 -11.80 31.54 9.75
N HIS A 348 -11.12 30.54 10.33
CA HIS A 348 -10.22 29.67 9.60
C HIS A 348 -10.95 28.38 9.21
N ILE A 349 -11.07 28.14 7.91
CA ILE A 349 -11.70 26.92 7.37
C ILE A 349 -10.62 25.92 6.98
N ILE A 350 -10.76 24.68 7.44
CA ILE A 350 -9.82 23.59 7.24
C ILE A 350 -10.62 22.44 6.61
N ASN A 351 -10.25 22.04 5.38
CA ASN A 351 -10.88 20.93 4.66
C ASN A 351 -9.85 19.82 4.39
N PRO A 352 -9.68 18.85 5.30
CA PRO A 352 -8.81 17.70 5.08
C PRO A 352 -9.47 16.71 4.11
N GLN A 353 -8.71 16.25 3.12
CA GLN A 353 -9.21 15.27 2.16
C GLN A 353 -9.16 13.83 2.69
N PHE A 354 -8.07 13.50 3.38
CA PHE A 354 -7.76 12.15 3.79
C PHE A 354 -7.68 12.02 5.30
N ASP A 355 -7.87 10.80 5.78
CA ASP A 355 -7.77 10.44 7.17
C ASP A 355 -7.01 9.13 7.31
N TYR A 356 -6.46 8.93 8.50
CA TYR A 356 -5.69 7.75 8.84
C TYR A 356 -6.43 6.90 9.87
N VAL A 357 -6.68 5.64 9.51
CA VAL A 357 -7.30 4.67 10.41
C VAL A 357 -6.22 3.72 10.95
N PRO A 358 -6.01 3.67 12.28
CA PRO A 358 -5.02 2.77 12.84
C PRO A 358 -5.41 1.30 12.69
N PRO A 359 -4.43 0.38 12.56
CA PRO A 359 -4.68 -1.05 12.36
C PRO A 359 -5.50 -1.70 13.48
N ASN A 360 -5.48 -1.14 14.69
CA ASN A 360 -6.17 -1.69 15.86
C ASN A 360 -7.70 -1.64 15.75
N LEU A 361 -8.25 -0.77 14.90
CA LEU A 361 -9.70 -0.65 14.70
C LEU A 361 -10.21 -1.58 13.59
N ILE A 362 -9.31 -2.25 12.87
CA ILE A 362 -9.63 -3.07 11.70
C ILE A 362 -9.74 -4.51 12.14
N THR A 363 -10.81 -5.20 11.74
CA THR A 363 -11.03 -6.60 12.09
C THR A 363 -10.46 -7.53 11.03
N LEU A 364 -10.78 -7.27 9.76
CA LEU A 364 -10.44 -8.16 8.66
C LEU A 364 -10.14 -7.37 7.39
N PHE A 365 -9.14 -7.83 6.67
CA PHE A 365 -8.81 -7.38 5.34
C PHE A 365 -9.22 -8.41 4.31
N ILE A 366 -9.76 -7.97 3.18
CA ILE A 366 -10.07 -8.82 2.04
C ILE A 366 -9.27 -8.31 0.86
N ASN A 367 -8.34 -9.14 0.38
CA ASN A 367 -7.60 -8.90 -0.84
C ASN A 367 -8.02 -9.87 -1.95
N ASN A 368 -7.37 -9.77 -3.10
CA ASN A 368 -7.62 -10.63 -4.26
C ASN A 368 -7.22 -12.11 -4.06
N GLU A 369 -6.56 -12.46 -2.97
CA GLU A 369 -6.15 -13.84 -2.69
C GLU A 369 -7.03 -14.48 -1.60
N ASN A 370 -7.19 -13.80 -0.46
CA ASN A 370 -7.88 -14.31 0.71
C ASN A 370 -8.16 -13.22 1.78
N GLY A 371 -8.96 -13.61 2.78
CA GLY A 371 -9.13 -12.83 4.00
C GLY A 371 -7.89 -12.88 4.91
N GLN A 372 -7.40 -11.73 5.34
CA GLN A 372 -6.18 -11.56 6.12
C GLN A 372 -6.41 -10.73 7.39
N GLN A 373 -5.70 -11.08 8.45
CA GLN A 373 -5.68 -10.26 9.66
C GLN A 373 -4.73 -9.07 9.49
N PRO A 374 -4.99 -7.93 10.16
CA PRO A 374 -4.07 -6.78 10.12
C PRO A 374 -2.63 -7.12 10.50
N SER A 375 -2.46 -8.08 11.42
CA SER A 375 -1.15 -8.59 11.85
C SER A 375 -0.37 -9.32 10.75
N TYR A 376 -1.01 -9.76 9.67
CA TYR A 376 -0.36 -10.45 8.56
C TYR A 376 0.09 -9.50 7.44
N ILE A 377 -0.37 -8.25 7.44
CA ILE A 377 -0.05 -7.26 6.38
C ILE A 377 1.46 -7.07 6.19
N TYR A 378 2.25 -7.07 7.28
CA TYR A 378 3.71 -6.95 7.18
C TYR A 378 4.34 -8.05 6.31
N ARG A 379 3.72 -9.24 6.30
CA ARG A 379 4.22 -10.39 5.54
C ARG A 379 3.95 -10.23 4.06
N ILE A 380 2.73 -9.79 3.71
CA ILE A 380 2.35 -9.49 2.33
C ILE A 380 3.27 -8.42 1.74
N VAL A 381 3.55 -7.35 2.52
CA VAL A 381 4.50 -6.30 2.11
C VAL A 381 5.90 -6.87 1.85
N GLN A 382 6.40 -7.79 2.69
CA GLN A 382 7.71 -8.41 2.51
C GLN A 382 7.77 -9.36 1.30
N ASP A 383 6.66 -10.00 0.96
CA ASP A 383 6.58 -10.91 -0.17
C ASP A 383 6.44 -10.16 -1.50
N GLN A 384 5.95 -8.91 -1.50
CA GLN A 384 5.75 -8.06 -2.68
C GLN A 384 6.82 -6.98 -2.91
N TYR A 385 7.53 -6.55 -1.86
CA TYR A 385 8.45 -5.42 -1.94
C TYR A 385 9.82 -5.71 -1.34
N SER A 386 10.85 -5.11 -1.93
CA SER A 386 12.21 -5.10 -1.36
C SER A 386 12.34 -4.01 -0.30
N THR A 387 12.97 -4.32 0.83
CA THR A 387 13.26 -3.34 1.88
C THR A 387 14.19 -2.21 1.44
N GLN A 388 14.94 -2.41 0.36
CA GLN A 388 15.85 -1.39 -0.20
C GLN A 388 15.10 -0.30 -0.97
N ASP A 389 13.90 -0.60 -1.46
CA ASP A 389 13.09 0.28 -2.30
C ASP A 389 12.06 1.08 -1.48
N PHE A 390 12.09 0.96 -0.15
CA PHE A 390 11.20 1.69 0.78
C PHE A 390 11.62 3.15 0.95
N VAL A 391 12.93 3.41 0.93
CA VAL A 391 13.49 4.74 1.09
C VAL A 391 13.99 5.18 -0.27
N GLU A 392 13.31 6.17 -0.84
CA GLU A 392 13.82 6.91 -1.99
C GLU A 392 15.07 7.66 -1.51
N LYS A 393 16.22 6.99 -1.60
CA LYS A 393 17.50 7.68 -1.47
C LYS A 393 17.57 8.67 -2.63
N ASP A 394 17.62 9.94 -2.28
CA ASP A 394 17.99 11.03 -3.19
C ASP A 394 19.36 10.75 -3.82
#